data_AF-A0A2K3MQ59-F1
#
_entry.id   AF-A0A2K3MQ59-F1
#
_cell.length_a   1.000
_cell.length_b   1.000
_cell.length_c   1.000
_cell.angle_alpha   90.00
_cell.angle_beta   90.00
_cell.angle_gamma   90.00
#
_symmetry.space_group_name_H-M   'P 1'
#
loop_
_entity.id
_entity.type
_entity.pdbx_description
1 polymer ?
#
loop_
_entity_poly.entity_id
_entity_poly.type
_entity_poly.pdbx_seq_one_letter_code
_entity_poly.pdbx_strand_id
1 'polypeptide(L)'
;MVGRPHCHSDQTKEKISYSQRRLWQKRLKSKRVREQFFLLWEQNIANAAKKGGTGQEELDWDSYDRIKEQLVFHRILQAEEKEKEKLMAIAGAKKFIQSWTENIAKAAKIGGSGEQELDWDSYENIKEEMILLNQLQRTTEKNHASNNIGSELDLELIRREKMLKKVSLADQIQAAKLIKGKLHL
;
A
#
# COMPACT_ATOMS: atom_id res chain seq x y z
N MET A 1 3.58 -81.12 17.68
CA MET A 1 3.55 -81.13 16.20
C MET A 1 3.37 -79.70 15.73
N VAL A 2 4.37 -79.12 15.06
CA VAL A 2 4.31 -77.74 14.56
C VAL A 2 3.66 -77.78 13.17
N GLY A 3 2.46 -77.20 13.05
CA GLY A 3 1.74 -77.12 11.79
C GLY A 3 2.51 -76.27 10.77
N ARG A 4 2.72 -76.79 9.56
CA ARG A 4 3.34 -76.02 8.47
C ARG A 4 2.41 -74.88 8.04
N PRO A 5 2.93 -73.65 7.84
CA PRO A 5 2.17 -72.59 7.21
C PRO A 5 1.70 -73.03 5.81
N HIS A 6 0.40 -73.01 5.58
CA HIS A 6 -0.18 -73.29 4.26
C HIS A 6 0.18 -72.15 3.31
N CYS A 7 1.20 -72.34 2.48
CA CYS A 7 1.59 -71.36 1.46
C CYS A 7 0.62 -71.46 0.29
N HIS A 8 -0.12 -70.37 0.01
CA HIS A 8 -1.00 -70.30 -1.16
C HIS A 8 -0.21 -70.51 -2.45
N SER A 9 -0.81 -71.22 -3.42
CA SER A 9 -0.25 -71.34 -4.77
C SER A 9 -0.14 -69.96 -5.43
N ASP A 10 0.85 -69.80 -6.32
CA ASP A 10 1.10 -68.52 -6.98
C ASP A 10 -0.13 -68.05 -7.78
N GLN A 11 -0.90 -68.97 -8.36
CA GLN A 11 -2.17 -68.68 -9.01
C GLN A 11 -3.22 -68.06 -8.06
N THR A 12 -3.27 -68.53 -6.81
CA THR A 12 -4.21 -67.98 -5.81
C THR A 12 -3.74 -66.61 -5.35
N LYS A 13 -2.44 -66.43 -5.11
CA LYS A 13 -1.85 -65.13 -4.78
C LYS A 13 -2.08 -64.11 -5.90
N GLU A 14 -1.97 -64.52 -7.15
CA GLU A 14 -2.20 -63.66 -8.31
C GLU A 14 -3.67 -63.22 -8.41
N LYS A 15 -4.63 -64.15 -8.25
CA LYS A 15 -6.06 -63.84 -8.23
C LYS A 15 -6.44 -62.88 -7.10
N ILE A 16 -5.90 -63.11 -5.90
CA ILE A 16 -6.10 -62.21 -4.74
C ILE A 16 -5.52 -60.83 -5.07
N SER A 17 -4.28 -60.76 -5.55
CA SER A 17 -3.61 -59.50 -5.91
C SER A 17 -4.38 -58.73 -6.98
N TYR A 18 -4.88 -59.43 -8.01
CA TYR A 18 -5.70 -58.83 -9.06
C TYR A 18 -6.99 -58.23 -8.51
N SER A 19 -7.72 -58.99 -7.67
CA SER A 19 -8.97 -58.52 -7.06
C SER A 19 -8.77 -57.29 -6.18
N GLN A 20 -7.69 -57.27 -5.39
CA GLN A 20 -7.30 -56.13 -4.58
C GLN A 20 -6.97 -54.92 -5.46
N ARG A 21 -6.08 -55.07 -6.45
CA ARG A 21 -5.72 -53.98 -7.38
C ARG A 21 -6.96 -53.36 -8.03
N ARG A 22 -7.92 -54.19 -8.48
CA ARG A 22 -9.18 -53.73 -9.07
C ARG A 22 -10.01 -52.91 -8.08
N LEU A 23 -10.12 -53.34 -6.81
CA LEU A 23 -10.84 -52.60 -5.77
C LEU A 23 -10.14 -51.28 -5.42
N TRP A 24 -8.82 -51.28 -5.27
CA TRP A 24 -8.02 -50.09 -5.01
C TRP A 24 -8.14 -49.06 -6.14
N GLN A 25 -8.11 -49.49 -7.40
CA GLN A 25 -8.34 -48.61 -8.56
C GLN A 25 -9.73 -47.97 -8.53
N LYS A 26 -10.78 -48.74 -8.20
CA LYS A 26 -12.14 -48.19 -8.06
C LYS A 26 -12.23 -47.16 -6.94
N ARG A 27 -11.66 -47.45 -5.79
CA ARG A 27 -11.61 -46.52 -4.64
C ARG A 27 -10.86 -45.25 -4.99
N LEU A 28 -9.72 -45.36 -5.67
CA LEU A 28 -8.93 -44.21 -6.08
C LEU A 28 -9.67 -43.31 -7.07
N LYS A 29 -10.37 -43.89 -8.05
CA LYS A 29 -11.21 -43.12 -9.00
C LYS A 29 -12.34 -42.39 -8.27
N SER A 30 -13.04 -43.07 -7.36
CA SER A 30 -14.11 -42.44 -6.57
C SER A 30 -13.60 -41.30 -5.70
N LYS A 31 -12.43 -41.49 -5.07
CA LYS A 31 -11.76 -40.45 -4.28
C LYS A 31 -11.42 -39.22 -5.14
N ARG A 32 -10.79 -39.42 -6.30
CA ARG A 32 -10.44 -38.32 -7.21
C ARG A 32 -11.66 -37.53 -7.68
N VAL A 33 -12.74 -38.21 -8.07
CA VAL A 33 -13.98 -37.54 -8.50
C VAL A 33 -14.59 -36.74 -7.37
N ARG A 34 -14.55 -37.26 -6.13
CA ARG A 34 -15.02 -36.55 -4.95
C ARG A 34 -14.19 -35.31 -4.64
N GLU A 35 -12.86 -35.42 -4.70
CA GLU A 35 -11.94 -34.29 -4.51
C GLU A 35 -12.17 -33.21 -5.57
N GLN A 36 -12.31 -33.60 -6.84
CA GLN A 36 -12.64 -32.67 -7.92
C GLN A 36 -13.98 -31.98 -7.70
N PHE A 37 -14.99 -32.70 -7.20
CA PHE A 37 -16.28 -32.11 -6.85
C PHE A 37 -16.14 -31.07 -5.74
N PHE A 38 -15.41 -31.38 -4.66
CA PHE A 38 -15.20 -30.41 -3.58
C PHE A 38 -14.42 -29.19 -4.03
N LEU A 39 -13.36 -29.37 -4.80
CA LEU A 39 -12.60 -28.24 -5.36
C LEU A 39 -13.49 -27.34 -6.22
N LEU A 40 -14.32 -27.93 -7.09
CA LEU A 40 -15.23 -27.17 -7.93
C LEU A 40 -16.33 -26.49 -7.10
N TRP A 41 -16.82 -27.15 -6.05
CA TRP A 41 -17.82 -26.61 -5.15
C TRP A 41 -17.27 -25.42 -4.35
N GLU A 42 -16.07 -25.54 -3.78
CA GLU A 42 -15.37 -24.45 -3.10
C GLU A 42 -15.12 -23.27 -4.04
N GLN A 43 -14.63 -23.54 -5.26
CA GLN A 43 -14.43 -22.50 -6.27
C GLN A 43 -15.75 -21.81 -6.66
N ASN A 44 -16.84 -22.57 -6.82
CA ASN A 44 -18.14 -22.01 -7.14
C ASN A 44 -18.69 -21.13 -6.00
N ILE A 45 -18.52 -21.56 -4.74
CA ILE A 45 -18.88 -20.75 -3.58
C ILE A 45 -18.04 -19.48 -3.52
N ALA A 46 -16.72 -19.59 -3.66
CA ALA A 46 -15.81 -18.45 -3.65
C ALA A 46 -16.16 -17.45 -4.76
N ASN A 47 -16.44 -17.93 -5.98
CA ASN A 47 -16.83 -17.10 -7.11
C ASN A 47 -18.21 -16.45 -6.90
N ALA A 48 -19.18 -17.17 -6.33
CA ALA A 48 -20.49 -16.61 -6.01
C ALA A 48 -20.38 -15.55 -4.91
N ALA A 49 -19.59 -15.81 -3.87
CA ALA A 49 -19.31 -14.86 -2.80
C ALA A 49 -18.59 -13.61 -3.32
N LYS A 50 -17.64 -13.78 -4.25
CA LYS A 50 -16.94 -12.67 -4.91
C LYS A 50 -17.89 -11.81 -5.75
N LYS A 51 -18.69 -12.42 -6.63
CA LYS A 51 -19.61 -11.70 -7.52
C LYS A 51 -20.78 -11.03 -6.79
N GLY A 52 -21.16 -11.55 -5.62
CA GLY A 52 -22.33 -11.09 -4.88
C GLY A 52 -23.65 -11.53 -5.54
N GLY A 53 -24.77 -11.15 -4.91
CA GLY A 53 -26.11 -11.35 -5.46
C GLY A 53 -26.44 -10.38 -6.60
N THR A 54 -27.58 -10.59 -7.27
CA THR A 54 -28.05 -9.69 -8.34
C THR A 54 -28.21 -8.26 -7.83
N GLY A 55 -27.45 -7.32 -8.40
CA GLY A 55 -27.45 -5.90 -8.01
C GLY A 55 -26.46 -5.53 -6.90
N GLN A 56 -25.65 -6.47 -6.41
CA GLN A 56 -24.53 -6.20 -5.51
C GLN A 56 -23.24 -5.98 -6.32
N GLU A 57 -22.37 -5.11 -5.82
CA GLU A 57 -21.06 -4.81 -6.41
C GLU A 57 -20.08 -5.98 -6.12
N GLU A 58 -19.27 -6.35 -7.12
CA GLU A 58 -18.28 -7.43 -6.97
C GLU A 58 -17.28 -7.08 -5.87
N LEU A 59 -17.10 -7.99 -4.91
CA LEU A 59 -16.22 -7.80 -3.77
C LEU A 59 -14.78 -8.17 -4.16
N ASP A 60 -13.93 -7.16 -4.27
CA ASP A 60 -12.49 -7.34 -4.48
C ASP A 60 -11.79 -7.59 -3.13
N TRP A 61 -11.60 -8.87 -2.81
CA TRP A 61 -10.98 -9.31 -1.54
C TRP A 61 -9.57 -8.77 -1.34
N ASP A 62 -8.83 -8.52 -2.44
CA ASP A 62 -7.43 -8.06 -2.39
C ASP A 62 -7.33 -6.52 -2.38
N SER A 63 -8.47 -5.81 -2.41
CA SER A 63 -8.50 -4.35 -2.45
C SER A 63 -7.81 -3.71 -1.24
N TYR A 64 -7.94 -4.32 -0.06
CA TYR A 64 -7.30 -3.82 1.15
C TYR A 64 -5.77 -3.91 1.08
N ASP A 65 -5.25 -5.06 0.67
CA ASP A 65 -3.81 -5.28 0.56
C ASP A 65 -3.21 -4.39 -0.52
N ARG A 66 -3.90 -4.20 -1.64
CA ARG A 66 -3.49 -3.27 -2.71
C ARG A 66 -3.43 -1.82 -2.22
N ILE A 67 -4.42 -1.36 -1.46
CA ILE A 67 -4.41 0.00 -0.90
C ILE A 67 -3.28 0.16 0.13
N LYS A 68 -3.02 -0.88 0.92
CA LYS A 68 -1.94 -0.90 1.91
C LYS A 68 -0.57 -0.79 1.23
N GLU A 69 -0.34 -1.53 0.16
CA GLU A 69 0.89 -1.46 -0.64
C GLU A 69 1.07 -0.07 -1.25
N GLN A 70 0.00 0.50 -1.83
CA GLN A 70 0.02 1.86 -2.38
C GLN A 70 0.38 2.92 -1.32
N LEU A 71 -0.16 2.80 -0.10
CA LEU A 71 0.14 3.71 1.00
C LEU A 71 1.62 3.65 1.41
N VAL A 72 2.18 2.43 1.50
CA VAL A 72 3.60 2.23 1.81
C VAL A 72 4.47 2.83 0.72
N PHE A 73 4.13 2.58 -0.55
CA PHE A 73 4.85 3.13 -1.70
C PHE A 73 4.85 4.66 -1.69
N HIS A 74 3.70 5.29 -1.43
CA HIS A 74 3.60 6.74 -1.35
C HIS A 74 4.45 7.33 -0.22
N ARG A 75 4.50 6.68 0.95
CA ARG A 75 5.36 7.10 2.06
C ARG A 75 6.85 7.05 1.72
N ILE A 76 7.28 6.02 1.00
CA ILE A 76 8.67 5.86 0.55
C ILE A 76 9.03 6.99 -0.42
N LEU A 77 8.17 7.24 -1.43
CA LEU A 77 8.38 8.31 -2.39
C LEU A 77 8.50 9.69 -1.71
N GLN A 78 7.60 10.00 -0.76
CA GLN A 78 7.68 11.26 -0.01
C GLN A 78 8.97 11.37 0.81
N ALA A 79 9.47 10.27 1.38
CA ALA A 79 10.72 10.27 2.13
C ALA A 79 11.92 10.55 1.22
N GLU A 80 11.94 9.95 0.03
CA GLU A 80 12.98 10.17 -0.98
C GLU A 80 12.96 11.60 -1.52
N GLU A 81 11.78 12.18 -1.77
CA GLU A 81 11.64 13.60 -2.16
C GLU A 81 12.17 14.55 -1.09
N LYS A 82 11.84 14.30 0.18
CA LYS A 82 12.38 15.08 1.32
C LYS A 82 13.89 14.93 1.46
N GLU A 83 14.44 13.77 1.14
CA GLU A 83 15.89 13.55 1.15
C GLU A 83 16.57 14.32 0.00
N LYS A 84 16.01 14.28 -1.20
CA LYS A 84 16.48 15.08 -2.35
C LYS A 84 16.43 16.57 -2.04
N GLU A 85 15.37 17.04 -1.40
CA GLU A 85 15.23 18.44 -0.99
C GLU A 85 16.32 18.85 0.02
N LYS A 86 16.60 18.02 1.03
CA LYS A 86 17.70 18.24 1.98
C LYS A 86 19.06 18.30 1.29
N LEU A 87 19.31 17.40 0.34
CA LEU A 87 20.56 17.38 -0.42
C LEU A 87 20.72 18.64 -1.28
N MET A 88 19.63 19.10 -1.91
CA MET A 88 19.62 20.34 -2.70
C MET A 88 19.87 21.57 -1.81
N ALA A 89 19.30 21.60 -0.60
CA ALA A 89 19.56 22.67 0.37
C ALA A 89 21.04 22.70 0.82
N ILE A 90 21.63 21.53 1.10
CA ILE A 90 23.06 21.42 1.45
C ILE A 90 23.94 21.86 0.27
N ALA A 91 23.60 21.46 -0.95
CA ALA A 91 24.34 21.86 -2.14
C ALA A 91 24.25 23.38 -2.39
N GLY A 92 23.08 23.99 -2.15
CA GLY A 92 22.88 25.44 -2.18
C GLY A 92 23.77 26.16 -1.17
N ALA A 93 23.78 25.70 0.09
CA ALA A 93 24.63 26.27 1.14
C ALA A 93 26.12 26.12 0.82
N LYS A 94 26.55 24.99 0.25
CA LYS A 94 27.95 24.77 -0.15
C LYS A 94 28.39 25.73 -1.25
N LYS A 95 27.55 25.95 -2.27
CA LYS A 95 27.81 26.92 -3.35
C LYS A 95 27.95 28.34 -2.80
N PHE A 96 27.12 28.69 -1.81
CA PHE A 96 27.21 29.98 -1.11
C PHE A 96 28.54 30.15 -0.37
N ILE A 97 28.92 29.17 0.47
CA ILE A 97 30.20 29.21 1.20
C ILE A 97 31.37 29.35 0.22
N GLN A 98 31.32 28.62 -0.89
CA GLN A 98 32.35 28.70 -1.91
C GLN A 98 32.43 30.11 -2.54
N SER A 99 31.31 30.69 -2.95
CA SER A 99 31.27 32.06 -3.48
C SER A 99 31.76 33.09 -2.47
N TRP A 100 31.40 32.95 -1.19
CA TRP A 100 31.88 33.81 -0.11
C TRP A 100 33.41 33.70 0.06
N THR A 101 33.96 32.48 0.08
CA THR A 101 35.42 32.28 0.16
C THR A 101 36.18 32.85 -1.04
N GLU A 102 35.62 32.76 -2.25
CA GLU A 102 36.22 33.33 -3.45
C GLU A 102 36.22 34.87 -3.42
N ASN A 103 35.15 35.48 -2.93
CA ASN A 103 35.07 36.94 -2.79
C ASN A 103 36.05 37.45 -1.74
N ILE A 104 36.20 36.75 -0.60
CA ILE A 104 37.21 37.06 0.41
C ILE A 104 38.63 36.93 -0.16
N ALA A 105 38.91 35.85 -0.91
CA ALA A 105 40.22 35.64 -1.52
C ALA A 105 40.56 36.71 -2.58
N LYS A 106 39.57 37.20 -3.32
CA LYS A 106 39.74 38.33 -4.26
C LYS A 106 40.05 39.63 -3.51
N ALA A 107 39.31 39.93 -2.45
CA ALA A 107 39.58 41.11 -1.62
C ALA A 107 40.98 41.05 -0.99
N ALA A 108 41.40 39.90 -0.48
CA ALA A 108 42.75 39.69 0.07
C ALA A 108 43.87 39.88 -0.98
N LYS A 109 43.63 39.54 -2.25
CA LYS A 109 44.59 39.80 -3.35
C LYS A 109 44.67 41.27 -3.74
N ILE A 110 43.56 42.01 -3.64
CA ILE A 110 43.50 43.44 -3.99
C ILE A 110 44.12 44.30 -2.89
N GLY A 111 44.07 43.88 -1.62
CA GLY A 111 44.70 44.56 -0.48
C GLY A 111 46.24 44.65 -0.50
N GLY A 112 46.91 44.05 -1.50
CA GLY A 112 48.32 44.33 -1.77
C GLY A 112 48.58 45.71 -2.39
N SER A 113 47.54 46.41 -2.86
CA SER A 113 47.62 47.75 -3.46
C SER A 113 46.44 48.63 -3.03
N GLY A 114 46.52 49.20 -1.82
CA GLY A 114 45.58 50.23 -1.33
C GLY A 114 44.38 49.66 -0.57
N GLU A 115 44.19 50.16 0.64
CA GLU A 115 43.09 49.83 1.54
C GLU A 115 41.74 50.19 0.90
N GLN A 116 40.96 49.19 0.49
CA GLN A 116 39.54 49.36 0.24
C GLN A 116 38.79 48.58 1.32
N GLU A 117 38.05 49.32 2.14
CA GLU A 117 37.22 48.85 3.24
C GLU A 117 36.15 47.89 2.70
N LEU A 118 36.02 46.72 3.33
CA LEU A 118 34.94 45.79 3.02
C LEU A 118 33.62 46.48 3.35
N ASP A 119 32.75 46.63 2.35
CA ASP A 119 31.40 47.18 2.54
C ASP A 119 30.57 46.23 3.40
N TRP A 120 30.54 46.52 4.70
CA TRP A 120 29.80 45.74 5.69
C TRP A 120 28.29 45.78 5.44
N ASP A 121 27.78 46.79 4.74
CA ASP A 121 26.36 46.87 4.37
C ASP A 121 25.99 45.76 3.36
N SER A 122 26.94 45.33 2.51
CA SER A 122 26.78 44.17 1.62
C SER A 122 26.65 42.86 2.41
N TYR A 123 27.36 42.72 3.54
CA TYR A 123 27.29 41.54 4.40
C TYR A 123 25.94 41.43 5.12
N GLU A 124 25.46 42.54 5.67
CA GLU A 124 24.16 42.56 6.37
C GLU A 124 23.01 42.28 5.39
N ASN A 125 23.07 42.83 4.17
CA ASN A 125 22.05 42.60 3.14
C ASN A 125 22.00 41.12 2.70
N ILE A 126 23.16 40.48 2.50
CA ILE A 126 23.25 39.06 2.10
C ILE A 126 22.80 38.14 3.25
N LYS A 127 23.11 38.51 4.49
CA LYS A 127 22.69 37.78 5.68
C LYS A 127 21.17 37.89 5.88
N GLU A 128 20.58 39.05 5.62
CA GLU A 128 19.14 39.28 5.63
C GLU A 128 18.43 38.47 4.51
N GLU A 129 18.95 38.48 3.28
CA GLU A 129 18.43 37.65 2.19
C GLU A 129 18.41 36.16 2.56
N MET A 130 19.44 35.69 3.26
CA MET A 130 19.55 34.30 3.69
C MET A 130 18.53 33.95 4.80
N ILE A 131 18.29 34.86 5.73
CA ILE A 131 17.23 34.72 6.75
C ILE A 131 15.86 34.69 6.07
N LEU A 132 15.64 35.58 5.10
CA LEU A 132 14.39 35.65 4.33
C LEU A 132 14.17 34.38 3.51
N LEU A 133 15.17 33.85 2.82
CA LEU A 133 15.08 32.59 2.07
C LEU A 133 14.73 31.40 2.95
N ASN A 134 15.34 31.30 4.13
CA ASN A 134 15.04 30.23 5.11
C ASN A 134 13.61 30.37 5.67
N GLN A 135 13.17 31.60 5.95
CA GLN A 135 11.78 31.86 6.35
C GLN A 135 10.80 31.49 5.23
N LEU A 136 11.10 31.84 3.99
CA LEU A 136 10.27 31.52 2.83
C LEU A 136 10.17 30.00 2.64
N GLN A 137 11.28 29.29 2.78
CA GLN A 137 11.32 27.82 2.72
C GLN A 137 10.50 27.18 3.85
N ARG A 138 10.59 27.70 5.08
CA ARG A 138 9.72 27.27 6.18
C ARG A 138 8.23 27.54 5.91
N THR A 139 7.90 28.65 5.24
CA THR A 139 6.51 28.94 4.87
C THR A 139 6.01 28.05 3.74
N THR A 140 6.84 27.73 2.74
CA THR A 140 6.48 26.80 1.67
C THR A 140 6.34 25.38 2.20
N GLU A 141 7.22 24.95 3.10
CA GLU A 141 7.12 23.65 3.80
C GLU A 141 5.86 23.60 4.69
N LYS A 142 5.55 24.69 5.42
CA LYS A 142 4.33 24.79 6.23
C LYS A 142 3.07 24.83 5.37
N ASN A 143 3.10 25.50 4.23
CA ASN A 143 2.00 25.54 3.26
C ASN A 143 1.85 24.20 2.54
N HIS A 144 2.94 23.51 2.19
CA HIS A 144 2.88 22.14 1.66
C HIS A 144 2.34 21.17 2.70
N ALA A 145 2.77 21.25 3.97
CA ALA A 145 2.21 20.46 5.04
C ALA A 145 0.72 20.76 5.28
N SER A 146 0.33 22.04 5.28
CA SER A 146 -1.08 22.45 5.44
C SER A 146 -1.96 22.07 4.25
N ASN A 147 -1.44 22.14 3.02
CA ASN A 147 -2.14 21.74 1.82
C ASN A 147 -2.24 20.22 1.69
N ASN A 148 -1.24 19.46 2.16
CA ASN A 148 -1.31 18.00 2.22
C ASN A 148 -2.26 17.52 3.30
N ILE A 149 -2.29 18.19 4.47
CA ILE A 149 -3.29 17.91 5.51
C ILE A 149 -4.69 18.28 5.00
N GLY A 150 -4.83 19.40 4.30
CA GLY A 150 -6.10 19.82 3.68
C GLY A 150 -6.60 18.82 2.64
N SER A 151 -5.73 18.34 1.75
CA SER A 151 -6.08 17.34 0.73
C SER A 151 -6.31 15.95 1.32
N GLU A 152 -5.56 15.55 2.36
CA GLU A 152 -5.76 14.29 3.07
C GLU A 152 -7.05 14.31 3.89
N LEU A 153 -7.37 15.43 4.54
CA LEU A 153 -8.66 15.64 5.20
C LEU A 153 -9.80 15.73 4.20
N ASP A 154 -9.62 16.33 3.02
CA ASP A 154 -10.63 16.35 1.94
C ASP A 154 -10.86 14.94 1.39
N LEU A 155 -9.80 14.14 1.22
CA LEU A 155 -9.92 12.74 0.80
C LEU A 155 -10.59 11.89 1.86
N GLU A 156 -10.26 12.07 3.14
CA GLU A 156 -10.94 11.46 4.29
C GLU A 156 -12.41 11.91 4.38
N LEU A 157 -12.70 13.20 4.16
CA LEU A 157 -14.07 13.75 4.10
C LEU A 157 -14.86 13.18 2.93
N ILE A 158 -14.28 13.09 1.73
CA ILE A 158 -14.90 12.49 0.55
C ILE A 158 -15.13 10.98 0.79
N ARG A 159 -14.17 10.29 1.42
CA ARG A 159 -14.27 8.86 1.73
C ARG A 159 -15.32 8.62 2.83
N ARG A 160 -15.38 9.47 3.85
CA ARG A 160 -16.40 9.45 4.91
C ARG A 160 -17.77 9.86 4.39
N GLU A 161 -17.88 10.86 3.52
CA GLU A 161 -19.11 11.21 2.81
C GLU A 161 -19.56 10.07 1.92
N LYS A 162 -18.67 9.39 1.19
CA LYS A 162 -19.01 8.20 0.41
C LYS A 162 -19.48 7.06 1.32
N MET A 163 -18.86 6.88 2.49
CA MET A 163 -19.29 5.92 3.52
C MET A 163 -20.62 6.32 4.19
N LEU A 164 -20.91 7.61 4.35
CA LEU A 164 -22.15 8.12 4.95
C LEU A 164 -23.29 8.22 3.93
N LYS A 165 -23.02 8.51 2.65
CA LYS A 165 -23.96 8.40 1.51
C LYS A 165 -24.28 6.94 1.22
N LYS A 166 -23.33 6.04 1.47
CA LYS A 166 -23.61 4.64 1.81
C LYS A 166 -24.19 4.56 3.23
N VAL A 167 -25.28 5.29 3.53
CA VAL A 167 -26.18 4.90 4.63
C VAL A 167 -26.38 3.41 4.40
N SER A 168 -25.89 2.59 5.34
CA SER A 168 -25.75 1.16 5.17
C SER A 168 -27.03 0.66 4.51
N LEU A 169 -26.94 -0.09 3.42
CA LEU A 169 -28.13 -0.63 2.75
C LEU A 169 -29.06 -1.31 3.78
N ALA A 170 -28.48 -1.86 4.86
CA ALA A 170 -29.19 -2.37 6.03
C ALA A 170 -30.05 -1.31 6.75
N ASP A 171 -29.54 -0.10 6.96
CA ASP A 171 -30.26 1.02 7.58
C ASP A 171 -31.36 1.56 6.65
N GLN A 172 -31.10 1.62 5.34
CA GLN A 172 -32.11 1.99 4.33
C GLN A 172 -33.24 0.95 4.27
N ILE A 173 -32.91 -0.35 4.36
CA ILE A 173 -33.87 -1.46 4.42
C ILE A 173 -34.67 -1.42 5.74
N GLN A 174 -34.03 -1.12 6.87
CA GLN A 174 -34.74 -0.98 8.16
C GLN A 174 -35.67 0.23 8.17
N ALA A 175 -35.23 1.38 7.64
CA ALA A 175 -36.06 2.57 7.51
C ALA A 175 -37.28 2.33 6.61
N ALA A 176 -37.09 1.64 5.46
CA ALA A 176 -38.19 1.28 4.56
C ALA A 176 -39.20 0.32 5.21
N LYS A 177 -38.73 -0.63 6.04
CA LYS A 177 -39.62 -1.53 6.81
C LYS A 177 -40.42 -0.79 7.88
N LEU A 178 -39.80 0.15 8.60
CA LEU A 178 -40.47 0.98 9.61
C LEU A 178 -41.55 1.88 9.00
N ILE A 179 -41.29 2.47 7.83
CA ILE A 179 -42.28 3.29 7.10
C ILE A 179 -43.44 2.41 6.61
N LYS A 180 -43.15 1.22 6.07
CA LYS A 180 -44.18 0.29 5.60
C LYS A 180 -45.04 -0.27 6.75
N GLY A 181 -44.47 -0.42 7.94
CA GLY A 181 -45.21 -0.82 9.15
C GLY A 181 -46.12 0.27 9.71
N LYS A 182 -45.75 1.55 9.56
CA LYS A 182 -46.58 2.70 9.99
C LYS A 182 -47.75 3.02 9.08
N LEU A 183 -47.75 2.56 7.82
CA LEU A 183 -48.83 2.77 6.85
C LEU A 183 -49.92 1.67 6.92
N HIS A 184 -49.75 0.68 7.78
CA HIS A 184 -50.67 -0.46 7.96
C HIS A 184 -51.33 -0.49 9.36
N LEU A 185 -51.26 0.62 10.10
CA LEU A 185 -52.05 0.91 11.30
C LEU A 185 -52.92 2.14 11.01
#